data_AF-A0A969HU84-F1
#
_entry.id   AF-A0A969HU84-F1
#
_cell.length_a   1.000
_cell.length_b   1.000
_cell.length_c   1.000
_cell.angle_alpha   90.00
_cell.angle_beta   90.00
_cell.angle_gamma   90.00
#
_symmetry.space_group_name_H-M   'P 1'
#
loop_
_entity.id
_entity.type
_entity.pdbx_description
1 polymer ?
#
loop_
_entity_poly.entity_id
_entity_poly.type
_entity_poly.pdbx_seq_one_letter_code
_entity_poly.pdbx_strand_id
1 'polypeptide(L)'
;MHTRRLIQGLALTVVIGVLATGVLVTYRLTTSLVLEELSPENWLWAPSQQNRALLVLRATLGQIAAGGEGDDDEYVVQRDVALTQVNNMVQVLERNPEAFASEQPIVTAIRTLFDTYLATETTPDAAPTPEKARELLPILDEMVGLSVDVLNERRRLASESYVESRTTIEQLQYVQFATLATLMVAGMALIWLIHKTLSDQLRFTRSQAEATENATRKMELVYRGSLVLSSQLDQDEVLTMAMRVFPANYISIILFDDYTTWGTVIAESPVVRRQGGKVPLSGHPVVAQMAETGRPVLAQVHPDDRTPA
;
A
#
# COMPACT_ATOMS: atom_id res chain seq x y z
N MET A 1 -18.93 -16.83 -16.19
CA MET A 1 -17.97 -15.72 -16.42
C MET A 1 -18.19 -14.51 -15.51
N HIS A 2 -19.42 -14.10 -15.19
CA HIS A 2 -19.68 -12.90 -14.38
C HIS A 2 -19.16 -12.94 -12.94
N THR A 3 -19.26 -14.08 -12.24
CA THR A 3 -18.79 -14.24 -10.85
C THR A 3 -17.29 -13.99 -10.69
N ARG A 4 -16.48 -14.33 -11.71
CA ARG A 4 -15.02 -14.19 -11.62
C ARG A 4 -14.54 -12.73 -11.76
N ARG A 5 -15.19 -11.94 -12.63
CA ARG A 5 -14.94 -10.49 -12.74
C ARG A 5 -15.35 -9.74 -11.49
N LEU A 6 -16.44 -10.17 -10.84
CA LEU A 6 -16.89 -9.63 -9.55
C LEU A 6 -15.86 -9.86 -8.45
N ILE A 7 -15.29 -11.07 -8.34
CA ILE A 7 -14.27 -11.38 -7.33
C ILE A 7 -12.99 -10.56 -7.54
N GLN A 8 -12.55 -10.37 -8.79
CA GLN A 8 -11.37 -9.56 -9.10
C GLN A 8 -11.58 -8.07 -8.80
N GLY A 9 -12.75 -7.52 -9.15
CA GLY A 9 -13.11 -6.14 -8.82
C GLY A 9 -13.14 -5.92 -7.31
N LEU A 10 -13.74 -6.85 -6.56
CA LEU A 10 -13.85 -6.73 -5.11
C LEU A 10 -12.48 -6.81 -4.42
N ALA A 11 -11.59 -7.69 -4.88
CA ALA A 11 -10.22 -7.77 -4.37
C ALA A 11 -9.43 -6.47 -4.59
N LEU A 12 -9.56 -5.85 -5.77
CA LEU A 12 -8.89 -4.58 -6.08
C LEU A 12 -9.41 -3.45 -5.18
N THR A 13 -10.72 -3.34 -5.01
CA THR A 13 -11.35 -2.32 -4.16
C THR A 13 -10.94 -2.47 -2.70
N VAL A 14 -10.83 -3.71 -2.19
CA VAL A 14 -10.36 -3.98 -0.82
C VAL A 14 -8.90 -3.54 -0.65
N VAL A 15 -8.02 -3.85 -1.61
CA VAL A 15 -6.61 -3.45 -1.54
C VAL A 15 -6.45 -1.93 -1.56
N ILE A 16 -7.15 -1.23 -2.45
CA ILE A 16 -7.14 0.23 -2.51
C ILE A 16 -7.70 0.82 -1.21
N GLY A 17 -8.79 0.25 -0.68
CA GLY A 17 -9.39 0.67 0.58
C GLY A 17 -8.43 0.53 1.76
N VAL A 18 -7.73 -0.60 1.89
CA VAL A 18 -6.75 -0.83 2.97
C VAL A 18 -5.57 0.13 2.86
N LEU A 19 -5.04 0.35 1.65
CA LEU A 19 -3.94 1.30 1.43
C LEU A 19 -4.35 2.74 1.78
N ALA A 20 -5.50 3.19 1.29
CA ALA A 20 -5.98 4.55 1.55
C ALA A 20 -6.28 4.78 3.03
N THR A 21 -6.91 3.80 3.69
CA THR A 21 -7.23 3.87 5.12
C THR A 21 -5.95 3.86 5.96
N GLY A 22 -4.97 3.02 5.61
CA GLY A 22 -3.66 2.98 6.27
C GLY A 22 -2.97 4.34 6.23
N VAL A 23 -2.85 4.95 5.05
CA VAL A 23 -2.24 6.29 4.88
C VAL A 23 -2.99 7.35 5.70
N LEU A 24 -4.33 7.34 5.67
CA LEU A 24 -5.14 8.33 6.38
C LEU A 24 -5.00 8.22 7.91
N VAL A 25 -4.98 6.99 8.45
CA VAL A 25 -4.80 6.72 9.88
C VAL A 25 -3.41 7.13 10.32
N THR A 26 -2.37 6.77 9.56
CA THR A 26 -1.00 7.16 9.88
C THR A 26 -0.85 8.68 9.85
N TYR A 27 -1.41 9.35 8.83
CA TYR A 27 -1.39 10.81 8.75
C TYR A 27 -2.08 11.45 9.97
N ARG A 28 -3.31 11.01 10.31
CA ARG A 28 -4.05 11.55 11.45
C ARG A 28 -3.32 11.38 12.77
N LEU A 29 -2.84 10.17 13.07
CA LEU A 29 -2.10 9.90 14.31
C LEU A 29 -0.85 10.78 14.41
N THR A 30 -0.14 10.98 13.30
CA THR A 30 1.05 11.83 13.28
C THR A 30 0.68 13.29 13.52
N THR A 31 -0.37 13.81 12.87
CA THR A 31 -0.80 15.20 13.08
C THR A 31 -1.38 15.46 14.47
N SER A 32 -2.09 14.51 15.07
CA SER A 32 -2.63 14.69 16.43
C SER A 32 -1.51 14.71 17.47
N LEU A 33 -0.53 13.81 17.35
CA LEU A 33 0.64 13.80 18.23
C LEU A 33 1.43 15.12 18.09
N VAL A 34 1.67 15.55 16.85
CA VAL A 34 2.38 16.80 16.57
C VAL A 34 1.63 18.02 17.11
N LEU A 35 0.29 18.08 16.98
CA LEU A 35 -0.49 19.24 17.45
C LEU A 35 -0.67 19.28 18.97
N GLU A 36 -0.80 18.12 19.62
CA GLU A 36 -0.94 18.03 21.07
C GLU A 36 0.39 18.39 21.77
N GLU A 37 1.51 17.97 21.19
CA GLU A 37 2.86 18.18 21.72
C GLU A 37 3.47 19.55 21.34
N LEU A 38 2.95 20.21 20.28
CA LEU A 38 3.38 21.57 19.85
C LEU A 38 2.50 22.72 20.35
N SER A 39 1.55 22.49 21.28
CA SER A 39 0.91 23.60 22.02
C SER A 39 1.69 24.23 23.21
N PRO A 40 3.02 24.06 23.45
CA PRO A 40 3.74 24.76 24.52
C PRO A 40 3.72 26.28 24.41
N GLU A 41 3.34 26.84 23.25
CA GLU A 41 3.35 28.29 23.03
C GLU A 41 2.55 29.03 24.11
N ASN A 42 1.40 28.53 24.56
CA ASN A 42 0.61 29.22 25.59
C ASN A 42 1.32 29.33 26.96
N TRP A 43 2.32 28.49 27.23
CA TRP A 43 2.99 28.39 28.53
C TRP A 43 4.33 29.14 28.55
N LEU A 44 4.97 29.31 27.39
CA LEU A 44 6.25 30.01 27.27
C LEU A 44 6.12 31.54 27.37
N TRP A 45 4.99 32.11 26.96
CA TRP A 45 4.84 33.57 26.87
C TRP A 45 4.44 34.25 28.19
N ALA A 46 3.80 33.53 29.13
CA ALA A 46 3.33 34.09 30.39
C ALA A 46 4.44 34.73 31.26
N PRO A 47 5.62 34.10 31.45
CA PRO A 47 6.64 34.68 32.33
C PRO A 47 7.35 35.90 31.70
N SER A 48 7.28 36.08 30.37
CA SER A 48 7.81 37.29 29.71
C SER A 48 6.99 38.55 30.01
N GLN A 49 5.66 38.42 30.09
CA GLN A 49 4.78 39.52 30.48
C GLN A 49 4.93 39.86 31.96
N GLN A 50 5.09 38.86 32.81
CA GLN A 50 5.36 39.04 34.23
C GLN A 50 6.67 39.79 34.47
N ASN A 51 7.77 39.38 33.82
CA ASN A 51 9.06 40.05 33.97
C ASN A 51 8.96 41.52 33.54
N ARG A 52 8.21 41.80 32.47
CA ARG A 52 7.93 43.19 32.06
C ARG A 52 7.20 43.97 33.15
N ALA A 53 6.18 43.40 33.79
CA ALA A 53 5.44 44.07 34.86
C ALA A 53 6.32 44.35 36.09
N LEU A 54 7.17 43.39 36.48
CA LEU A 54 8.14 43.57 37.56
C LEU A 54 9.18 44.65 37.24
N LEU A 55 9.69 44.69 36.01
CA LEU A 55 10.65 45.72 35.58
C LEU A 55 10.04 47.13 35.59
N VAL A 56 8.77 47.25 35.22
CA VAL A 56 8.03 48.53 35.30
C VAL A 56 7.88 48.96 36.76
N LEU A 57 7.39 48.07 37.63
CA LEU A 57 7.26 48.36 39.07
C LEU A 57 8.62 48.75 39.68
N ARG A 58 9.68 48.02 39.35
CA ARG A 58 11.05 48.30 39.79
C ARG A 58 11.51 49.69 39.35
N ALA A 59 11.25 50.07 38.10
CA ALA A 59 11.62 51.39 37.59
C ALA A 59 10.92 52.51 38.37
N THR A 60 9.63 52.34 38.66
CA THR A 60 8.82 53.28 39.45
C THR A 60 9.32 53.39 40.89
N LEU A 61 9.60 52.27 41.57
CA LEU A 61 10.25 52.30 42.89
C LEU A 61 11.63 52.94 42.85
N GLY A 62 12.39 52.76 41.78
CA GLY A 62 13.68 53.42 41.58
C GLY A 62 13.57 54.95 41.53
N GLN A 63 12.54 55.48 40.86
CA GLN A 63 12.26 56.91 40.80
C GLN A 63 11.87 57.46 42.19
N ILE A 64 10.99 56.76 42.91
CA ILE A 64 10.57 57.11 44.27
C ILE A 64 11.78 57.09 45.23
N ALA A 65 12.62 56.05 45.16
CA ALA A 65 13.83 55.91 45.98
C ALA A 65 14.85 57.03 45.74
N ALA A 66 14.89 57.58 44.53
CA ALA A 66 15.70 58.74 44.16
C ALA A 66 15.11 60.08 44.62
N GLY A 67 13.94 60.09 45.24
CA GLY A 67 13.25 61.29 45.72
C GLY A 67 12.36 61.96 44.67
N GLY A 68 12.00 61.27 43.59
CA GLY A 68 10.98 61.74 42.66
C GLY A 68 9.59 61.72 43.30
N GLU A 69 8.71 62.64 42.88
CA GLU A 69 7.27 62.56 43.16
C GLU A 69 6.71 61.35 42.39
N GLY A 70 6.36 60.28 43.11
CA GLY A 70 5.61 59.16 42.54
C GLY A 70 4.12 59.48 42.53
N ASP A 71 3.44 59.14 41.45
CA ASP A 71 1.97 59.13 41.42
C ASP A 71 1.48 57.88 42.19
N ASP A 72 0.76 58.12 43.29
CA ASP A 72 0.22 57.06 44.16
C ASP A 72 -0.65 56.08 43.37
N ASP A 73 -1.49 56.58 42.46
CA ASP A 73 -2.41 55.75 41.67
C ASP A 73 -1.62 54.89 40.66
N GLU A 74 -0.61 55.47 40.02
CA GLU A 74 0.24 54.76 39.07
C GLU A 74 1.03 53.64 39.77
N TYR A 75 1.62 53.92 40.94
CA TYR A 75 2.34 52.92 41.72
C TYR A 75 1.43 51.75 42.11
N VAL A 76 0.24 52.03 42.67
CA VAL A 76 -0.71 51.01 43.12
C VAL A 76 -1.11 50.10 41.96
N VAL A 77 -1.45 50.67 40.80
CA VAL A 77 -1.83 49.88 39.61
C VAL A 77 -0.66 49.01 39.13
N GLN A 78 0.54 49.58 39.00
CA GLN A 78 1.70 48.83 38.53
C GLN A 78 2.10 47.71 39.49
N ARG A 79 2.02 47.98 40.80
CA ARG A 79 2.25 46.99 41.84
C ARG A 79 1.24 45.86 41.73
N ASP A 80 -0.05 46.15 41.72
CA ASP A 80 -1.09 45.13 41.73
C ASP A 80 -1.01 44.26 40.47
N VAL A 81 -0.71 44.84 39.31
CA VAL A 81 -0.47 44.11 38.07
C VAL A 81 0.74 43.19 38.22
N ALA A 82 1.88 43.70 38.69
CA ALA A 82 3.10 42.90 38.84
C ALA A 82 2.92 41.75 39.86
N LEU A 83 2.37 42.04 41.04
CA LEU A 83 2.13 41.06 42.10
C LEU A 83 1.10 40.01 41.68
N THR A 84 0.03 40.41 40.98
CA THR A 84 -0.95 39.46 40.43
C THR A 84 -0.30 38.52 39.42
N GLN A 85 0.55 39.03 38.52
CA GLN A 85 1.26 38.20 37.55
C GLN A 85 2.22 37.20 38.23
N VAL A 86 2.98 37.65 39.24
CA VAL A 86 3.85 36.76 40.03
C VAL A 86 3.04 35.68 40.74
N ASN A 87 1.98 36.06 41.45
CA ASN A 87 1.16 35.11 42.18
C ASN A 87 0.49 34.10 41.24
N ASN A 88 0.01 34.53 40.08
CA ASN A 88 -0.55 33.63 39.07
C ASN A 88 0.49 32.63 38.56
N MET A 89 1.72 33.09 38.26
CA MET A 89 2.80 32.19 37.85
C MET A 89 3.11 31.17 38.96
N VAL A 90 3.31 31.62 40.19
CA VAL A 90 3.62 30.74 41.33
C VAL A 90 2.49 29.73 41.54
N GLN A 91 1.22 30.14 41.50
CA GLN A 91 0.08 29.22 41.64
C GLN A 91 0.02 28.19 40.50
N VAL A 92 0.30 28.58 39.26
CA VAL A 92 0.31 27.62 38.13
C VAL A 92 1.42 26.59 38.32
N LEU A 93 2.59 27.02 38.77
CA LEU A 93 3.74 26.15 39.03
C LEU A 93 3.51 25.21 40.23
N GLU A 94 2.95 25.73 41.32
CA GLU A 94 2.62 24.95 42.52
C GLU A 94 1.49 23.94 42.28
N ARG A 95 0.51 24.25 41.41
CA ARG A 95 -0.57 23.31 41.05
C ARG A 95 -0.08 22.11 40.24
N ASN A 96 1.10 22.19 39.63
CA ASN A 96 1.64 21.17 38.74
C ASN A 96 3.08 20.80 39.12
N PRO A 97 3.34 20.35 40.36
CA PRO A 97 4.70 20.20 40.88
C PRO A 97 5.51 19.15 40.12
N GLU A 98 4.85 18.12 39.59
CA GLU A 98 5.48 17.05 38.79
C GLU A 98 5.99 17.57 37.44
N ALA A 99 5.22 18.44 36.79
CA ALA A 99 5.59 19.02 35.50
C ALA A 99 6.74 20.05 35.62
N PHE A 100 6.88 20.67 36.81
CA PHE A 100 7.82 21.75 37.07
C PHE A 100 8.80 21.38 38.21
N ALA A 101 9.19 20.11 38.29
CA ALA A 101 10.02 19.61 39.38
C ALA A 101 11.37 20.34 39.50
N SER A 102 12.02 20.66 38.37
CA SER A 102 13.29 21.40 38.36
C SER A 102 13.14 22.87 38.75
N GLU A 103 11.95 23.44 38.60
CA GLU A 103 11.66 24.85 38.90
C GLU A 103 11.23 25.07 40.36
N GLN A 104 10.86 24.00 41.10
CA GLN A 104 10.35 24.11 42.48
C GLN A 104 11.24 24.91 43.45
N PRO A 105 12.58 24.78 43.44
CA PRO A 105 13.44 25.60 44.31
C PRO A 105 13.31 27.09 44.00
N ILE A 106 13.23 27.45 42.71
CA ILE A 106 13.08 28.84 42.26
C ILE A 106 11.70 29.37 42.64
N VAL A 107 10.65 28.57 42.46
CA VAL A 107 9.27 28.92 42.84
C VAL A 107 9.16 29.20 44.34
N THR A 108 9.78 28.35 45.16
CA THR A 108 9.79 28.52 46.63
C THR A 108 10.51 29.81 47.02
N ALA A 109 11.63 30.13 46.35
CA ALA A 109 12.35 31.38 46.57
C ALA A 109 11.51 32.61 46.16
N ILE A 110 10.85 32.57 44.99
CA ILE A 110 9.96 33.65 44.54
C ILE A 110 8.79 33.84 45.51
N ARG A 111 8.18 32.75 45.99
CA ARG A 111 7.10 32.82 47.00
C ARG A 111 7.59 33.48 48.29
N THR A 112 8.78 33.10 48.77
CA THR A 112 9.38 33.68 49.97
C THR A 112 9.63 35.18 49.81
N LEU A 113 10.16 35.61 48.67
CA LEU A 113 10.39 37.03 48.36
C LEU A 113 9.09 37.80 48.20
N PHE A 114 8.08 37.19 47.57
CA PHE A 114 6.74 37.76 47.43
C PHE A 114 6.10 38.02 48.80
N ASP A 115 6.15 37.04 49.70
CA ASP A 115 5.64 37.19 51.07
C ASP A 115 6.45 38.23 51.86
N THR A 116 7.77 38.29 51.64
CA THR A 116 8.64 39.30 52.24
C THR A 116 8.31 40.71 51.71
N TYR A 117 8.03 40.86 50.42
CA TYR A 117 7.60 42.12 49.81
C TYR A 117 6.31 42.60 50.47
N LEU A 118 5.29 41.74 50.55
CA LEU A 118 4.00 42.06 51.17
C LEU A 118 4.11 42.38 52.66
N ALA A 119 4.97 41.69 53.39
CA ALA A 119 5.22 41.98 54.81
C ALA A 119 5.99 43.29 55.02
N THR A 120 6.84 43.65 54.05
CA THR A 120 7.62 44.89 54.08
C THR A 120 6.74 46.08 53.71
N GLU A 121 5.84 45.94 52.74
CA GLU A 121 4.91 47.00 52.33
C GLU A 121 3.85 47.28 53.39
N THR A 122 3.98 48.40 54.11
CA THR A 122 3.10 48.76 55.23
C THR A 122 1.85 49.54 54.81
N THR A 123 1.83 50.09 53.60
CA THR A 123 0.77 50.99 53.10
C THR A 123 0.31 50.54 51.71
N PRO A 124 -0.71 49.67 51.60
CA PRO A 124 -1.15 49.12 50.33
C PRO A 124 -1.86 50.14 49.42
N ASP A 125 -2.30 51.29 49.94
CA ASP A 125 -3.10 52.24 49.15
C ASP A 125 -2.34 53.53 48.80
N ALA A 126 -1.02 53.56 48.93
CA ALA A 126 -0.20 54.74 48.62
C ALA A 126 1.21 54.35 48.16
N ALA A 127 1.90 55.25 47.44
CA ALA A 127 3.30 55.06 47.11
C ALA A 127 4.18 55.00 48.37
N PRO A 128 5.21 54.13 48.41
CA PRO A 128 6.10 54.05 49.55
C PRO A 128 6.93 55.32 49.70
N THR A 129 7.38 55.60 50.91
CA THR A 129 8.38 56.66 51.12
C THR A 129 9.69 56.30 50.41
N PRO A 130 10.57 57.28 50.09
CA PRO A 130 11.86 56.99 49.44
C PRO A 130 12.74 56.00 50.21
N GLU A 131 12.70 56.05 51.54
CA GLU A 131 13.39 55.09 52.41
C GLU A 131 12.84 53.69 52.22
N LYS A 132 11.51 53.56 52.20
CA LYS A 132 10.85 52.28 52.03
C LYS A 132 11.02 51.69 50.63
N ALA A 133 11.00 52.53 49.60
CA ALA A 133 11.32 52.13 48.23
C ALA A 133 12.72 51.52 48.13
N ARG A 134 13.72 52.06 48.85
CA ARG A 134 15.08 51.48 48.90
C ARG A 134 15.12 50.11 49.57
N GLU A 135 14.24 49.83 50.54
CA GLU A 135 14.10 48.51 51.16
C GLU A 135 13.42 47.50 50.22
N LEU A 136 12.43 47.93 49.43
CA LEU A 136 11.67 47.07 48.52
C LEU A 136 12.44 46.72 47.24
N LEU A 137 13.27 47.64 46.74
CA LEU A 137 14.08 47.45 45.51
C LEU A 137 14.90 46.16 45.48
N PRO A 138 15.73 45.80 46.50
CA PRO A 138 16.50 44.56 46.46
C PRO A 138 15.61 43.30 46.40
N ILE A 139 14.43 43.32 47.02
CA ILE A 139 13.47 42.20 46.95
C ILE A 139 12.96 42.04 45.52
N LEU A 140 12.57 43.14 44.86
CA LEU A 140 12.15 43.09 43.46
C LEU A 140 13.27 42.70 42.51
N ASP A 141 14.50 43.17 42.73
CA ASP A 141 15.66 42.81 41.92
C ASP A 141 15.91 41.29 41.96
N GLU A 142 15.79 40.69 43.13
CA GLU A 142 15.90 39.25 43.30
C GLU A 142 14.73 38.49 42.65
N MET A 143 13.49 38.97 42.82
CA MET A 143 12.32 38.39 42.14
C MET A 143 12.43 38.46 40.61
N VAL A 144 12.94 39.56 40.06
CA VAL A 144 13.21 39.72 38.63
C VAL A 144 14.25 38.70 38.18
N GLY A 145 15.36 38.58 38.91
CA GLY A 145 16.42 37.60 38.64
C GLY A 145 15.87 36.17 38.60
N LEU A 146 15.16 35.76 39.64
CA LEU A 146 14.54 34.43 39.70
C LEU A 146 13.49 34.22 38.61
N SER A 147 12.72 35.25 38.22
CA SER A 147 11.78 35.13 37.09
C SER A 147 12.49 34.87 35.76
N VAL A 148 13.69 35.45 35.57
CA VAL A 148 14.54 35.19 34.41
C VAL A 148 15.09 33.77 34.47
N ASP A 149 15.45 33.27 35.65
CA ASP A 149 15.89 31.88 35.82
C ASP A 149 14.77 30.89 35.48
N VAL A 150 13.52 31.14 35.88
CA VAL A 150 12.35 30.34 35.43
C VAL A 150 12.23 30.37 33.91
N LEU A 151 12.38 31.54 33.28
CA LEU A 151 12.33 31.65 31.81
C LEU A 151 13.44 30.86 31.13
N ASN A 152 14.67 30.92 31.66
CA ASN A 152 15.81 30.21 31.11
C ASN A 152 15.64 28.70 31.28
N GLU A 153 15.14 28.25 32.43
CA GLU A 153 14.86 26.84 32.69
C GLU A 153 13.76 26.32 31.77
N ARG A 154 12.68 27.07 31.57
CA ARG A 154 11.64 26.73 30.58
C ARG A 154 12.17 26.68 29.17
N ARG A 155 13.05 27.61 28.77
CA ARG A 155 13.70 27.57 27.45
C ARG A 155 14.60 26.34 27.32
N ARG A 156 15.33 25.97 28.38
CA ARG A 156 16.16 24.75 28.42
C ARG A 156 15.28 23.52 28.23
N LEU A 157 14.23 23.36 29.02
CA LEU A 157 13.28 22.25 28.92
C LEU A 157 12.60 22.20 27.55
N ALA A 158 12.16 23.34 27.01
CA ALA A 158 11.59 23.41 25.67
C ALA A 158 12.61 23.02 24.58
N SER A 159 13.89 23.38 24.75
CA SER A 159 14.93 22.99 23.81
C SER A 159 15.25 21.49 23.88
N GLU A 160 15.25 20.91 25.08
CA GLU A 160 15.45 19.47 25.29
C GLU A 160 14.27 18.66 24.74
N SER A 161 13.05 19.09 25.07
CA SER A 161 11.82 18.53 24.51
C SER A 161 11.80 18.65 22.98
N TYR A 162 12.19 19.79 22.41
CA TYR A 162 12.27 19.94 20.95
C TYR A 162 13.24 18.96 20.30
N VAL A 163 14.40 18.71 20.91
CA VAL A 163 15.38 17.72 20.43
C VAL A 163 14.82 16.30 20.50
N GLU A 164 14.14 15.97 21.60
CA GLU A 164 13.47 14.67 21.77
C GLU A 164 12.33 14.49 20.76
N SER A 165 11.42 15.46 20.66
CA SER A 165 10.32 15.46 19.70
C SER A 165 10.83 15.37 18.26
N ARG A 166 11.91 16.07 17.91
CA ARG A 166 12.54 15.95 16.59
C ARG A 166 13.02 14.52 16.33
N THR A 167 13.66 13.89 17.31
CA THR A 167 14.13 12.50 17.20
C THR A 167 12.95 11.54 16.99
N THR A 168 11.86 11.73 17.74
CA THR A 168 10.62 10.96 17.60
C THR A 168 9.97 11.17 16.22
N ILE A 169 9.93 12.41 15.73
CA ILE A 169 9.43 12.74 14.39
C ILE A 169 10.27 12.05 13.31
N GLU A 170 11.60 12.09 13.42
CA GLU A 170 12.51 11.41 12.49
C GLU A 170 12.28 9.88 12.51
N GLN A 171 12.12 9.27 13.69
CA GLN A 171 11.78 7.83 13.83
C GLN A 171 10.42 7.49 13.19
N LEU A 172 9.40 8.31 13.42
CA LEU A 172 8.08 8.13 12.82
C LEU A 172 8.15 8.24 11.28
N GLN A 173 8.94 9.17 10.75
CA GLN A 173 9.17 9.28 9.30
C GLN A 173 9.84 8.01 8.75
N TYR A 174 10.86 7.45 9.42
CA TYR A 174 11.46 6.18 9.00
C TYR A 174 10.45 5.04 8.97
N VAL A 175 9.61 4.92 10.00
CA VAL A 175 8.54 3.89 10.04
C VAL A 175 7.52 4.11 8.92
N GLN A 176 7.13 5.35 8.62
CA GLN A 176 6.25 5.68 7.51
C GLN A 176 6.86 5.27 6.16
N PHE A 177 8.12 5.64 5.90
CA PHE A 177 8.82 5.26 4.68
C PHE A 177 8.96 3.75 4.53
N ALA A 178 9.34 3.05 5.61
CA ALA A 178 9.44 1.60 5.61
C ALA A 178 8.08 0.93 5.32
N THR A 179 7.00 1.46 5.90
CA THR A 179 5.64 0.97 5.67
C THR A 179 5.20 1.19 4.22
N LEU A 180 5.41 2.39 3.67
CA LEU A 180 5.10 2.70 2.26
C LEU A 180 5.90 1.83 1.29
N ALA A 181 7.20 1.63 1.55
CA ALA A 181 8.04 0.75 0.74
C ALA A 181 7.54 -0.70 0.77
N THR A 182 7.17 -1.20 1.95
CA THR A 182 6.60 -2.54 2.12
C THR A 182 5.29 -2.69 1.35
N LEU A 183 4.40 -1.69 1.42
CA LEU A 183 3.15 -1.67 0.68
C LEU A 183 3.37 -1.63 -0.85
N MET A 184 4.37 -0.90 -1.33
CA MET A 184 4.75 -0.90 -2.75
C MET A 184 5.23 -2.29 -3.21
N VAL A 185 6.11 -2.94 -2.44
CA VAL A 185 6.60 -4.29 -2.76
C VAL A 185 5.45 -5.30 -2.78
N ALA A 186 4.57 -5.26 -1.77
CA ALA A 186 3.39 -6.12 -1.72
C ALA A 186 2.44 -5.87 -2.91
N GLY A 187 2.22 -4.60 -3.27
CA GLY A 187 1.42 -4.21 -4.44
C GLY A 187 1.99 -4.74 -5.75
N MET A 188 3.31 -4.63 -5.96
CA MET A 188 3.97 -5.17 -7.14
C MET A 188 3.87 -6.71 -7.22
N ALA A 189 4.06 -7.41 -6.10
CA ALA A 189 3.92 -8.86 -6.03
C ALA A 189 2.50 -9.32 -6.38
N LEU A 190 1.48 -8.58 -5.91
CA LEU A 190 0.08 -8.86 -6.23
C LEU A 190 -0.21 -8.65 -7.73
N ILE A 191 0.25 -7.54 -8.31
CA ILE A 191 0.10 -7.27 -9.75
C ILE A 191 0.76 -8.37 -10.57
N TRP A 192 1.96 -8.80 -10.19
CA TRP A 192 2.67 -9.89 -10.86
C TRP A 192 1.89 -11.21 -10.80
N LEU A 193 1.34 -11.58 -9.65
CA LEU A 193 0.50 -12.77 -9.50
C LEU A 193 -0.78 -12.70 -10.37
N ILE A 194 -1.43 -11.53 -10.42
CA ILE A 194 -2.59 -11.31 -11.28
C ILE A 194 -2.20 -11.47 -12.75
N HIS A 195 -1.08 -10.89 -13.18
CA HIS A 195 -0.62 -10.99 -14.55
C HIS A 195 -0.28 -12.44 -14.94
N LYS A 196 0.40 -13.18 -14.05
CA LYS A 196 0.73 -14.59 -14.25
C LYS A 196 -0.53 -15.44 -14.41
N THR A 197 -1.48 -15.30 -13.48
CA THR A 197 -2.73 -16.07 -13.51
C THR A 197 -3.61 -15.75 -14.73
N LEU A 198 -3.65 -14.49 -15.18
CA LEU A 198 -4.33 -14.10 -16.41
C LEU A 198 -3.64 -14.70 -17.65
N SER A 199 -2.31 -14.67 -17.69
CA SER A 199 -1.53 -15.22 -18.80
C SER A 199 -1.73 -16.72 -18.95
N ASP A 200 -1.70 -17.47 -17.83
CA ASP A 200 -1.93 -18.91 -17.81
C ASP A 200 -3.36 -19.27 -18.27
N GLN A 201 -4.35 -18.48 -17.84
CA GLN A 201 -5.74 -18.65 -18.27
C GLN A 201 -5.91 -18.38 -19.76
N LEU A 202 -5.30 -17.32 -20.30
CA LEU A 202 -5.35 -17.02 -21.73
C LEU A 202 -4.74 -18.15 -22.57
N ARG A 203 -3.61 -18.71 -22.13
CA ARG A 203 -2.99 -19.88 -22.79
C ARG A 203 -3.91 -21.10 -22.78
N PHE A 204 -4.50 -21.43 -21.64
CA PHE A 204 -5.43 -22.54 -21.52
C PHE A 204 -6.67 -22.36 -22.42
N THR A 205 -7.27 -21.17 -22.40
CA THR A 205 -8.47 -20.86 -23.20
C THR A 205 -8.16 -20.95 -24.70
N ARG A 206 -6.98 -20.47 -25.13
CA ARG A 206 -6.51 -20.58 -26.51
C ARG A 206 -6.32 -22.04 -26.94
N SER A 207 -5.71 -22.87 -26.09
CA SER A 207 -5.57 -24.30 -26.39
C SER A 207 -6.90 -25.04 -26.50
N GLN A 208 -7.91 -24.65 -25.70
CA GLN A 208 -9.25 -25.20 -25.83
C GLN A 208 -9.92 -24.77 -27.13
N ALA A 209 -9.81 -23.48 -27.50
CA ALA A 209 -10.36 -22.98 -28.75
C ALA A 209 -9.78 -23.72 -29.97
N GLU A 210 -8.45 -23.90 -30.01
CA GLU A 210 -7.77 -24.65 -31.07
C GLU A 210 -8.19 -26.13 -31.10
N ALA A 211 -8.39 -26.76 -29.93
CA ALA A 211 -8.90 -28.14 -29.86
C ALA A 211 -10.33 -28.25 -30.39
N THR A 212 -11.19 -27.28 -30.07
CA THR A 212 -12.57 -27.24 -30.57
C THR A 212 -12.64 -27.00 -32.07
N GLU A 213 -11.85 -26.07 -32.61
CA GLU A 213 -11.78 -25.83 -34.06
C GLU A 213 -11.31 -27.07 -34.82
N ASN A 214 -10.28 -27.76 -34.31
CA ASN A 214 -9.79 -29.00 -34.90
C ASN A 214 -10.85 -30.12 -34.86
N ALA A 215 -11.62 -30.22 -33.78
CA ALA A 215 -12.71 -31.18 -33.68
C ALA A 215 -13.84 -30.85 -34.67
N THR A 216 -14.24 -29.58 -34.78
CA THR A 216 -15.27 -29.14 -35.73
C THR A 216 -14.83 -29.36 -37.18
N ARG A 217 -13.58 -29.04 -37.53
CA ARG A 217 -13.03 -29.28 -38.87
C ARG A 217 -13.01 -30.77 -39.24
N LYS A 218 -12.64 -31.64 -38.29
CA LYS A 218 -12.69 -33.10 -38.50
C LYS A 218 -14.13 -33.57 -38.71
N MET A 219 -15.08 -33.07 -37.90
CA MET A 219 -16.48 -33.43 -38.01
C MET A 219 -17.11 -32.94 -39.33
N GLU A 220 -16.71 -31.75 -39.81
CA GLU A 220 -17.12 -31.22 -41.10
C GLU A 220 -16.64 -32.11 -42.26
N LEU A 221 -15.38 -32.57 -42.23
CA LEU A 221 -14.86 -33.48 -43.25
C LEU A 221 -15.62 -34.82 -43.27
N VAL A 222 -15.94 -35.36 -42.09
CA VAL A 222 -16.75 -36.58 -41.98
C VAL A 222 -18.16 -36.34 -42.52
N TYR A 223 -18.79 -35.21 -42.18
CA TYR A 223 -20.12 -34.86 -42.66
C TYR A 223 -20.15 -34.71 -44.18
N ARG A 224 -19.19 -33.97 -44.77
CA ARG A 224 -19.05 -33.83 -46.22
C ARG A 224 -18.85 -35.19 -46.91
N GLY A 225 -18.01 -36.06 -46.34
CA GLY A 225 -17.83 -37.43 -46.84
C GLY A 225 -19.13 -38.24 -46.81
N SER A 226 -19.87 -38.19 -45.70
CA SER A 226 -21.13 -38.93 -45.56
C SER A 226 -22.23 -38.43 -46.51
N LEU A 227 -22.32 -37.11 -46.74
CA LEU A 227 -23.34 -36.51 -47.58
C LEU A 227 -23.14 -36.86 -49.06
N VAL A 228 -21.88 -36.86 -49.50
CA VAL A 228 -21.48 -37.34 -50.82
C VAL A 228 -21.82 -38.83 -50.99
N LEU A 229 -21.44 -39.67 -50.02
CA LEU A 229 -21.71 -41.10 -50.08
C LEU A 229 -23.22 -41.43 -50.10
N SER A 230 -24.06 -40.53 -49.57
CA SER A 230 -25.52 -40.71 -49.50
C SER A 230 -26.26 -40.19 -50.73
N SER A 231 -25.71 -39.23 -51.49
CA SER A 231 -26.30 -38.86 -52.78
C SER A 231 -26.01 -39.97 -53.78
N GLN A 232 -27.02 -40.44 -54.52
CA GLN A 232 -26.94 -41.57 -55.48
C GLN A 232 -25.92 -41.32 -56.59
N LEU A 233 -24.64 -41.45 -56.26
CA LEU A 233 -23.51 -41.29 -57.15
C LEU A 233 -23.23 -42.63 -57.83
N ASP A 234 -22.89 -42.54 -59.11
CA ASP A 234 -22.31 -43.63 -59.87
C ASP A 234 -21.12 -44.21 -59.08
N GLN A 235 -20.95 -45.53 -59.13
CA GLN A 235 -19.98 -46.26 -58.31
C GLN A 235 -18.56 -45.70 -58.51
N ASP A 236 -18.22 -45.29 -59.73
CA ASP A 236 -16.93 -44.68 -60.06
C ASP A 236 -16.74 -43.29 -59.42
N GLU A 237 -17.82 -42.53 -59.26
CA GLU A 237 -17.77 -41.20 -58.64
C GLU A 237 -17.62 -41.32 -57.11
N VAL A 238 -18.27 -42.31 -56.50
CA VAL A 238 -18.08 -42.66 -55.08
C VAL A 238 -16.62 -43.03 -54.80
N LEU A 239 -16.03 -43.89 -55.63
CA LEU A 239 -14.64 -44.34 -55.47
C LEU A 239 -13.65 -43.18 -55.64
N THR A 240 -13.87 -42.35 -56.67
CA THR A 240 -13.05 -41.15 -56.94
C THR A 240 -13.14 -40.16 -55.78
N MET A 241 -14.32 -39.98 -55.19
CA MET A 241 -14.51 -39.03 -54.11
C MET A 241 -13.99 -39.55 -52.77
N ALA A 242 -14.14 -40.84 -52.48
CA ALA A 242 -13.51 -41.48 -51.33
C ALA A 242 -11.99 -41.24 -51.33
N MET A 243 -11.34 -41.34 -52.49
CA MET A 243 -9.90 -41.07 -52.64
C MET A 243 -9.50 -39.61 -52.39
N ARG A 244 -10.40 -38.65 -52.61
CA ARG A 244 -10.13 -37.23 -52.33
C ARG A 244 -10.32 -36.87 -50.86
N VAL A 245 -11.18 -37.59 -50.13
CA VAL A 245 -11.49 -37.31 -48.73
C VAL A 245 -10.39 -37.79 -47.78
N PHE A 246 -9.69 -38.86 -48.13
CA PHE A 246 -8.57 -39.37 -47.33
C PHE A 246 -7.24 -38.80 -47.84
N PRO A 247 -6.50 -38.01 -47.04
CA PRO A 247 -5.18 -37.54 -47.44
C PRO A 247 -4.15 -38.66 -47.22
N ALA A 248 -3.86 -39.43 -48.26
CA ALA A 248 -2.76 -40.39 -48.26
C ALA A 248 -1.90 -40.21 -49.52
N ASN A 249 -0.61 -40.54 -49.41
CA ASN A 249 0.33 -40.46 -50.55
C ASN A 249 -0.05 -41.43 -51.68
N TYR A 250 -0.75 -42.50 -51.33
CA TYR A 250 -1.23 -43.53 -52.24
C TYR A 250 -2.47 -44.20 -51.65
N ILE A 251 -3.54 -44.29 -52.44
CA ILE A 251 -4.80 -44.93 -52.09
C ILE A 251 -5.18 -45.86 -53.23
N SER A 252 -5.48 -47.11 -52.92
CA SER A 252 -6.04 -48.07 -53.86
C SER A 252 -7.28 -48.69 -53.26
N ILE A 253 -8.33 -48.85 -54.09
CA ILE A 253 -9.52 -49.61 -53.72
C ILE A 253 -9.47 -50.90 -54.52
N ILE A 254 -9.49 -52.02 -53.79
CA ILE A 254 -9.29 -53.35 -54.33
C ILE A 254 -10.56 -54.16 -54.07
N LEU A 255 -11.18 -54.68 -55.12
CA LEU A 255 -12.30 -55.60 -55.03
C LEU A 255 -11.78 -57.03 -54.95
N PHE A 256 -12.18 -57.77 -53.92
CA PHE A 256 -11.73 -59.15 -53.73
C PHE A 256 -12.58 -60.09 -54.58
N ASP A 257 -11.97 -61.13 -55.14
CA ASP A 257 -12.71 -62.24 -55.72
C ASP A 257 -13.37 -63.10 -54.63
N ASP A 258 -14.34 -63.93 -55.03
CA ASP A 258 -15.14 -64.75 -54.10
C ASP A 258 -14.29 -65.69 -53.24
N TYR A 259 -13.08 -66.03 -53.70
CA TYR A 259 -12.15 -66.92 -53.04
C TYR A 259 -11.02 -66.18 -52.31
N THR A 260 -11.05 -64.85 -52.26
CA THR A 260 -10.02 -63.97 -51.66
C THR A 260 -8.59 -64.28 -52.14
N THR A 261 -8.46 -64.87 -53.32
CA THR A 261 -7.19 -65.28 -53.92
C THR A 261 -6.57 -64.11 -54.68
N TRP A 262 -7.40 -63.34 -55.37
CA TRP A 262 -7.00 -62.17 -56.14
C TRP A 262 -7.84 -60.96 -55.79
N GLY A 263 -7.19 -59.80 -55.80
CA GLY A 263 -7.82 -58.49 -55.68
C GLY A 263 -7.70 -57.75 -57.00
N THR A 264 -8.81 -57.20 -57.49
CA THR A 264 -8.80 -56.34 -58.69
C THR A 264 -8.75 -54.89 -58.24
N VAL A 265 -7.75 -54.14 -58.68
CA VAL A 265 -7.67 -52.69 -58.41
C VAL A 265 -8.76 -52.00 -59.22
N ILE A 266 -9.81 -51.55 -58.54
CA ILE A 266 -10.95 -50.87 -59.19
C ILE A 266 -10.78 -49.35 -59.22
N ALA A 267 -9.97 -48.79 -58.33
CA ALA A 267 -9.57 -47.39 -58.35
C ALA A 267 -8.21 -47.20 -57.66
N GLU A 268 -7.47 -46.16 -58.05
CA GLU A 268 -6.13 -45.86 -57.49
C GLU A 268 -5.80 -44.36 -57.62
N SER A 269 -5.12 -43.78 -56.63
CA SER A 269 -4.64 -42.39 -56.64
C SER A 269 -3.33 -42.24 -55.84
N PRO A 270 -2.23 -41.73 -56.42
CA PRO A 270 -2.05 -41.54 -57.86
C PRO A 270 -2.09 -42.88 -58.59
N VAL A 271 -2.40 -42.87 -59.89
CA VAL A 271 -2.42 -44.09 -60.70
C VAL A 271 -0.98 -44.60 -60.88
N VAL A 272 -0.66 -45.74 -60.27
CA VAL A 272 0.67 -46.38 -60.32
C VAL A 272 0.57 -47.74 -61.04
N ARG A 273 -0.55 -48.46 -60.88
CA ARG A 273 -0.87 -49.72 -61.55
C ARG A 273 -1.98 -49.50 -62.59
N ARG A 274 -2.12 -50.43 -63.54
CA ARG A 274 -3.28 -50.40 -64.45
C ARG A 274 -4.55 -50.72 -63.67
N GLN A 275 -5.54 -49.84 -63.68
CA GLN A 275 -6.89 -50.13 -63.21
C GLN A 275 -7.40 -51.42 -63.89
N GLY A 276 -8.01 -52.32 -63.13
CA GLY A 276 -8.31 -53.69 -63.55
C GLY A 276 -7.15 -54.69 -63.35
N GLY A 277 -5.98 -54.24 -62.89
CA GLY A 277 -4.86 -55.10 -62.54
C GLY A 277 -5.18 -56.02 -61.36
N LYS A 278 -4.76 -57.28 -61.46
CA LYS A 278 -4.91 -58.27 -60.39
C LYS A 278 -3.72 -58.23 -59.44
N VAL A 279 -3.99 -58.25 -58.15
CA VAL A 279 -3.03 -58.29 -57.05
C VAL A 279 -3.24 -59.60 -56.29
N PRO A 280 -2.21 -60.43 -56.08
CA PRO A 280 -2.36 -61.62 -55.27
C PRO A 280 -2.62 -61.21 -53.81
N LEU A 281 -3.70 -61.72 -53.22
CA LEU A 281 -4.07 -61.43 -51.84
C LEU A 281 -3.66 -62.56 -50.89
N SER A 282 -3.41 -63.75 -51.44
CA SER A 282 -2.98 -64.92 -50.69
C SER A 282 -1.64 -64.66 -49.99
N GLY A 283 -1.60 -64.99 -48.70
CA GLY A 283 -0.41 -64.83 -47.86
C GLY A 283 -0.18 -63.42 -47.30
N HIS A 284 -1.02 -62.43 -47.62
CA HIS A 284 -0.86 -61.09 -47.05
C HIS A 284 -1.53 -60.99 -45.65
N PRO A 285 -0.76 -60.79 -44.56
CA PRO A 285 -1.29 -60.88 -43.19
C PRO A 285 -2.39 -59.85 -42.89
N VAL A 286 -2.30 -58.67 -43.53
CA VAL A 286 -3.31 -57.60 -43.42
C VAL A 286 -4.66 -58.03 -43.99
N VAL A 287 -4.65 -58.77 -45.11
CA VAL A 287 -5.88 -59.22 -45.78
C VAL A 287 -6.57 -60.29 -44.95
N ALA A 288 -5.81 -61.24 -44.39
CA ALA A 288 -6.33 -62.26 -43.49
C ALA A 288 -7.00 -61.65 -42.25
N GLN A 289 -6.34 -60.67 -41.61
CA GLN A 289 -6.87 -60.00 -40.43
C GLN A 289 -8.09 -59.12 -40.74
N MET A 290 -8.10 -58.47 -41.92
CA MET A 290 -9.24 -57.65 -42.34
C MET A 290 -10.46 -58.53 -42.66
N ALA A 291 -10.24 -59.67 -43.34
CA ALA A 291 -11.30 -60.64 -43.64
C ALA A 291 -11.89 -61.27 -42.37
N GLU A 292 -11.07 -61.54 -41.35
CA GLU A 292 -11.51 -62.10 -40.07
C GLU A 292 -12.31 -61.10 -39.22
N THR A 293 -11.85 -59.84 -39.16
CA THR A 293 -12.40 -58.85 -38.20
C THR A 293 -13.48 -57.96 -38.79
N GLY A 294 -13.53 -57.81 -40.12
CA GLY A 294 -14.39 -56.83 -40.80
C GLY A 294 -14.09 -55.37 -40.43
N ARG A 295 -12.91 -55.10 -39.84
CA ARG A 295 -12.51 -53.77 -39.35
C ARG A 295 -11.29 -53.25 -40.13
N PRO A 296 -11.07 -51.92 -40.19
CA PRO A 296 -9.84 -51.36 -40.73
C PRO A 296 -8.62 -51.90 -39.98
N VAL A 297 -7.65 -52.45 -40.72
CA VAL A 297 -6.40 -52.99 -40.18
C VAL A 297 -5.25 -52.05 -40.54
N LEU A 298 -4.45 -51.67 -39.54
CA LEU A 298 -3.22 -50.92 -39.78
C LEU A 298 -2.09 -51.91 -40.03
N ALA A 299 -1.61 -51.97 -41.28
CA ALA A 299 -0.41 -52.73 -41.61
C ALA A 299 0.80 -52.14 -40.88
N GLN A 300 1.47 -52.93 -40.04
CA GLN A 300 2.78 -52.56 -39.53
C GLN A 300 3.80 -52.79 -40.64
N VAL A 301 4.22 -51.72 -41.33
CA VAL A 301 5.29 -51.80 -42.33
C VAL A 301 6.61 -52.00 -41.57
N HIS A 302 7.23 -53.17 -41.72
CA HIS A 302 8.59 -53.39 -41.21
C HIS A 302 9.56 -52.50 -42.02
N PRO A 303 10.43 -51.71 -41.39
CA PRO A 303 11.26 -50.70 -42.07
C PRO A 303 12.18 -51.22 -43.18
N ASP A 304 12.44 -52.53 -43.25
CA ASP A 304 13.38 -53.14 -44.21
C ASP A 304 12.79 -53.50 -45.58
N ASP A 305 11.46 -53.45 -45.77
CA ASP A 305 10.80 -53.80 -47.04
C ASP A 305 10.69 -52.64 -48.05
N ARG A 306 11.40 -51.53 -47.83
CA ARG A 306 11.45 -50.39 -48.77
C ARG A 306 12.46 -50.64 -49.91
N THR A 307 12.21 -51.64 -50.74
CA THR A 307 12.90 -51.76 -52.04
C THR A 307 11.90 -51.51 -53.17
N PRO A 308 12.11 -50.49 -54.04
CA PRO A 308 11.24 -50.28 -55.20
C PRO A 308 11.54 -51.35 -56.25
N ALA A 309 10.50 -52.06 -56.70
CA ALA A 309 10.46 -52.84 -57.94
C ALA A 309 9.48 -52.18 -58.91
#